data_AF-A0A977L261-F1
#
_entry.id   AF-A0A977L261-F1
#
_cell.length_a   1.000
_cell.length_b   1.000
_cell.length_c   1.000
_cell.angle_alpha   90.00
_cell.angle_beta   90.00
_cell.angle_gamma   90.00
#
_symmetry.space_group_name_H-M   'P 1'
#
loop_
_entity.id
_entity.type
_entity.pdbx_description
1 polymer ?
#
loop_
_entity_poly.entity_id
_entity_poly.type
_entity_poly.pdbx_seq_one_letter_code
_entity_poly.pdbx_strand_id
1 'polypeptide(L)' 'MEARRKYTVRYEEYIYGRVNVSSVEQVSREESLSWDQVNGIYQRQCEVKKRIGKG' A
#
# COMPACT_ATOMS: atom_id res chain seq x y z
N MET A 1 17.75 1.33 13.49
CA MET A 1 17.41 1.99 12.21
C MET A 1 15.90 2.02 12.11
N GLU A 2 15.26 3.11 12.53
CA GLU A 2 13.82 3.26 12.32
C GLU A 2 13.58 3.19 10.82
N ALA A 3 12.81 2.20 10.35
CA ALA A 3 12.38 2.13 8.97
C ALA A 3 11.44 3.31 8.73
N ARG A 4 12.05 4.49 8.50
CA ARG A 4 11.41 5.77 8.27
C ARG A 4 10.34 5.50 7.24
N ARG A 5 9.07 5.59 7.64
CA ARG A 5 7.94 5.36 6.73
C ARG A 5 8.19 6.23 5.51
N LYS A 6 8.55 5.60 4.38
CA LYS A 6 8.90 6.32 3.13
C LYS A 6 7.68 7.07 2.58
N TYR A 7 6.48 6.67 3.02
CA TYR A 7 5.20 7.17 2.56
C TYR A 7 4.34 7.63 3.73
N THR A 8 3.49 8.62 3.47
CA THR A 8 2.46 9.06 4.41
C THR A 8 1.32 8.04 4.42
N VAL A 9 0.59 7.95 5.55
CA VAL A 9 -0.56 7.05 5.68
C VAL A 9 -1.59 7.28 4.58
N ARG A 10 -1.86 8.56 4.25
CA ARG A 10 -2.80 8.94 3.18
C ARG A 10 -2.37 8.41 1.80
N TYR A 11 -1.07 8.41 1.51
CA TYR A 11 -0.55 7.85 0.28
C TYR A 11 -0.64 6.32 0.28
N GLU A 12 -0.33 5.68 1.42
CA GLU A 12 -0.49 4.22 1.56
C GLU A 12 -1.95 3.78 1.36
N GLU A 13 -2.93 4.54 1.87
CA GLU A 13 -4.37 4.29 1.65
C GLU A 13 -4.78 4.46 0.18
N TYR A 14 -4.25 5.50 -0.48
CA TYR A 14 -4.49 5.72 -1.91
C TYR A 14 -3.99 4.54 -2.74
N ILE A 15 -2.75 4.09 -2.52
CA ILE A 15 -2.19 2.91 -3.20
C ILE A 15 -3.02 1.67 -2.93
N TYR A 16 -3.41 1.43 -1.67
CA TYR A 16 -4.27 0.29 -1.33
C TYR A 16 -5.61 0.32 -2.08
N GLY A 17 -6.25 1.48 -2.18
CA GLY A 17 -7.49 1.66 -2.96
C GLY A 17 -7.28 1.40 -4.45
N ARG A 18 -6.20 1.95 -5.02
CA ARG A 18 -5.84 1.74 -6.43
C ARG A 18 -5.56 0.27 -6.76
N VAL A 19 -4.82 -0.43 -5.90
CA VAL A 19 -4.52 -1.86 -6.10
C VAL A 19 -5.79 -2.71 -6.05
N ASN A 20 -6.78 -2.37 -5.22
CA ASN A 20 -8.07 -3.09 -5.18
C ASN A 20 -8.92 -2.89 -6.45
N VAL A 21 -8.80 -1.75 -7.13
CA VAL A 21 -9.57 -1.44 -8.36
C VAL A 21 -8.84 -1.94 -9.62
N SER A 22 -7.52 -2.01 -9.58
CA SER A 22 -6.68 -2.40 -10.72
C SER A 22 -5.81 -3.60 -10.36
N SER A 23 -4.49 -3.47 -10.31
CA SER A 23 -3.55 -4.52 -9.93
C SER A 23 -2.22 -3.89 -9.50
N VAL A 24 -1.43 -4.61 -8.70
CA VAL A 24 -0.11 -4.15 -8.21
C VAL A 24 0.79 -3.70 -9.36
N GLU A 25 0.82 -4.44 -10.46
CA GLU A 25 1.64 -4.12 -11.64
C GLU A 25 1.20 -2.83 -12.34
N GLN A 26 -0.11 -2.60 -12.47
CA GLN A 26 -0.63 -1.38 -13.09
C GLN A 26 -0.31 -0.16 -12.21
N VAL A 27 -0.56 -0.26 -10.91
CA VAL A 27 -0.27 0.82 -9.96
C VAL A 27 1.23 1.10 -9.86
N SER A 28 2.06 0.05 -9.91
CA SER A 28 3.52 0.17 -9.98
C SER A 28 3.97 1.00 -11.18
N ARG A 29 3.38 0.75 -12.36
CA ARG A 29 3.69 1.50 -13.58
C ARG A 29 3.18 2.94 -13.55
N GLU A 30 1.96 3.15 -13.06
CA GLU A 30 1.34 4.48 -12.99
C GLU A 30 2.01 5.40 -11.97
N GLU A 31 2.36 4.87 -10.80
CA GLU A 31 2.96 5.64 -9.71
C GLU A 31 4.50 5.66 -9.78
N SER A 32 5.09 5.04 -10.81
CA SER A 32 6.55 4.88 -10.94
C SER A 32 7.19 4.26 -9.70
N LEU A 33 6.49 3.31 -9.08
CA LEU A 33 6.95 2.56 -7.91
C LEU A 33 7.40 1.17 -8.34
N SER A 34 8.36 0.56 -7.63
CA SER A 34 8.66 -0.85 -7.85
C SER A 34 7.52 -1.74 -7.34
N TRP A 35 7.32 -2.88 -7.99
CA TRP A 35 6.31 -3.86 -7.60
C TRP A 35 6.39 -4.21 -6.10
N ASP A 36 7.59 -4.40 -5.58
CA ASP A 36 7.83 -4.70 -4.16
C ASP A 36 7.35 -3.58 -3.22
N GLN A 37 7.52 -2.32 -3.63
CA GLN A 37 7.05 -1.17 -2.85
C GLN A 37 5.52 -1.11 -2.81
N VAL A 38 4.87 -1.29 -3.95
CA VAL A 38 3.39 -1.30 -4.04
C VAL A 38 2.81 -2.48 -3.28
N ASN A 39 3.39 -3.67 -3.45
CA ASN A 39 2.99 -4.87 -2.74
C ASN A 39 3.20 -4.72 -1.22
N GLY A 40 4.32 -4.15 -0.78
CA GLY A 40 4.60 -3.87 0.63
C GLY A 40 3.58 -2.90 1.25
N ILE A 41 3.23 -1.83 0.54
CA ILE A 41 2.19 -0.89 0.98
C ILE A 41 0.83 -1.60 1.08
N TYR A 42 0.47 -2.38 0.06
CA TYR A 42 -0.79 -3.09 0.01
C TYR A 42 -0.93 -4.10 1.15
N GLN A 43 0.10 -4.91 1.40
CA GLN A 43 0.13 -5.88 2.50
C GLN A 43 -0.01 -5.20 3.86
N ARG A 44 0.74 -4.11 4.08
CA ARG A 44 0.66 -3.34 5.33
C ARG A 44 -0.74 -2.81 5.58
N GLN A 45 -1.39 -2.24 4.57
CA GLN A 45 -2.75 -1.71 4.71
C GLN A 45 -3.79 -2.81 4.87
N CYS A 46 -3.58 -3.96 4.23
CA CYS A 46 -4.40 -5.15 4.45
C CYS A 46 -4.32 -5.62 5.92
N GLU A 47 -3.13 -5.65 6.52
CA GLU A 47 -2.95 -5.96 7.95
C GLU A 47 -3.60 -4.91 8.86
N VAL A 48 -3.42 -3.62 8.57
CA VAL A 48 -4.04 -2.52 9.34
C VAL A 48 -5.56 -2.66 9.31
N LYS A 49 -6.17 -2.85 8.14
CA LYS A 49 -7.63 -3.01 8.01
C LYS A 49 -8.13 -4.30 8.67
N LYS A 50 -7.38 -5.40 8.60
CA LYS A 50 -7.70 -6.65 9.34
C LYS A 50 -7.71 -6.45 10.86
N ARG A 51 -6.83 -5.60 11.40
CA ARG A 51 -6.78 -5.28 12.83
C ARG A 51 -7.90 -4.33 13.24
N ILE A 52 -8.28 -3.39 12.38
CA ILE A 52 -9.38 -2.44 12.64
C ILE A 52 -10.75 -3.13 12.57
N GLY A 53 -10.95 -4.12 11.70
CA GLY A 53 -12.20 -4.89 11.59
C GLY A 53 -12.42 -5.97 12.66
N LYS A 54 -11.56 -6.04 13.70
CA LYS A 54 -11.66 -6.97 14.84
C LYS A 54 -11.97 -6.24 16.17
N GLY A 55 -12.73 -5.16 16.10
CA GLY A 55 -13.25 -4.42 17.26
C GLY A 55 -14.77 -4.52 17.33
#